data_AF-A0A651FRD3-F1
#
_entry.id   AF-A0A651FRD3-F1
#
_cell.length_a   1.000
_cell.length_b   1.000
_cell.length_c   1.000
_cell.angle_alpha   90.00
_cell.angle_beta   90.00
_cell.angle_gamma   90.00
#
_symmetry.space_group_name_H-M   'P 1'
#
loop_
_entity.id
_entity.type
_entity.pdbx_description
1 polymer ?
#
loop_
_entity_poly.entity_id
_entity_poly.type
_entity_poly.pdbx_seq_one_letter_code
_entity_poly.pdbx_strand_id
1 'polypeptide(L)'
;MTEWFSPAGMIGAAIGLVIGWIDYRIVGAIVVTKLRATDKSTTAAEKADYERRIGLLQKGLFVMTVVAFPVVGYFLGLAIAGWAG
;
A
#
# COMPACT_ATOMS: atom_id res chain seq x y z
N MET A 1 5.30 31.69 9.68
CA MET A 1 5.64 30.57 8.78
C MET A 1 6.45 29.51 9.54
N THR A 2 5.92 28.95 10.62
CA THR A 2 6.63 27.98 11.50
C THR A 2 5.73 26.87 12.03
N GLU A 3 4.51 26.70 11.49
CA GLU A 3 3.53 25.71 11.98
C GLU A 3 3.48 24.42 11.14
N TRP A 4 4.41 24.25 10.19
CA TRP A 4 4.44 23.07 9.31
C TRP A 4 4.85 21.79 10.04
N PHE A 5 5.43 21.92 11.24
CA PHE A 5 5.81 20.82 12.11
C PHE A 5 5.09 20.96 13.45
N SER A 6 3.77 20.75 13.47
CA SER A 6 3.07 20.59 14.74
C SER A 6 3.37 19.20 15.32
N PRO A 7 3.50 19.05 16.65
CA PRO A 7 3.67 17.74 17.28
C PRO A 7 2.57 16.75 16.88
N ALA A 8 1.33 17.23 16.72
CA ALA A 8 0.21 16.44 16.23
C ALA A 8 0.43 15.94 14.78
N GLY A 9 0.96 16.80 13.89
CA GLY A 9 1.30 16.43 12.53
C GLY A 9 2.41 15.38 12.46
N MET A 10 3.43 15.49 13.32
CA MET A 10 4.50 14.50 13.40
C MET A 10 4.00 13.15 13.93
N ILE A 11 3.13 13.15 14.94
CA ILE A 11 2.49 11.93 15.45
C ILE A 11 1.63 11.28 14.36
N GLY A 12 0.82 12.06 13.65
CA GLY A 12 0.04 11.59 12.52
C GLY A 12 0.90 10.97 11.42
N ALA A 13 2.01 11.62 11.06
CA ALA A 13 2.96 11.10 10.08
C ALA A 13 3.63 9.80 10.55
N ALA A 14 4.04 9.70 11.81
CA ALA A 14 4.62 8.48 12.37
C ALA A 14 3.63 7.31 12.35
N ILE A 15 2.38 7.55 12.76
CA ILE A 15 1.31 6.55 12.71
C ILE A 15 1.04 6.12 11.27
N GLY A 16 0.92 7.07 10.34
CA GLY A 16 0.71 6.77 8.92
C GLY A 16 1.85 5.93 8.33
N LEU A 17 3.10 6.20 8.72
CA LEU A 17 4.27 5.44 8.28
C LEU A 17 4.23 4.00 8.83
N VAL A 18 3.87 3.82 10.11
CA VAL A 18 3.71 2.49 10.72
C VAL A 18 2.59 1.70 10.04
N ILE A 19 1.43 2.32 9.83
CA ILE A 19 0.29 1.67 9.16
C ILE A 19 0.67 1.28 7.72
N GLY A 20 1.25 2.20 6.96
CA GLY A 20 1.71 1.91 5.60
C GLY A 20 2.74 0.77 5.55
N TRP A 21 3.66 0.72 6.52
CA TRP A 21 4.62 -0.38 6.61
C TRP A 21 3.96 -1.74 6.91
N ILE A 22 2.97 -1.76 7.81
CA ILE A 22 2.19 -2.96 8.13
C ILE A 22 1.41 -3.44 6.89
N ASP A 23 0.70 -2.54 6.21
CA ASP A 23 -0.04 -2.86 4.99
C ASP A 23 0.88 -3.44 3.91
N TYR A 24 2.08 -2.88 3.74
CA TYR A 24 3.06 -3.40 2.79
C TYR A 24 3.41 -4.87 3.08
N ARG A 25 3.63 -5.21 4.36
CA ARG A 25 3.95 -6.60 4.75
C ARG A 25 2.77 -7.53 4.53
N ILE A 26 1.55 -7.11 4.88
CA ILE A 26 0.35 -7.93 4.75
C ILE A 26 0.02 -8.18 3.27
N VAL A 27 -0.05 -7.13 2.46
CA VAL A 27 -0.32 -7.23 1.02
C VAL A 27 0.75 -8.08 0.34
N GLY A 28 2.03 -7.84 0.67
CA GLY A 28 3.14 -8.65 0.17
C GLY A 28 2.96 -10.14 0.48
N ALA A 29 2.70 -10.48 1.74
CA ALA A 29 2.51 -11.88 2.15
C ALA A 29 1.33 -12.57 1.45
N ILE A 30 0.18 -11.91 1.38
CA ILE A 30 -1.04 -12.47 0.76
C ILE A 30 -0.83 -12.69 -0.74
N VAL A 31 -0.30 -11.68 -1.43
CA VAL A 31 -0.11 -11.73 -2.89
C VAL A 31 1.00 -12.74 -3.25
N VAL A 32 2.08 -12.84 -2.45
CA VAL A 32 3.16 -13.83 -2.70
C VAL A 32 2.55 -15.22 -2.61
N THR A 33 1.77 -15.47 -1.55
CA THR A 33 1.16 -16.78 -1.30
C THR A 33 0.21 -17.17 -2.43
N LYS A 34 -0.66 -16.26 -2.89
CA LYS A 34 -1.58 -16.53 -3.99
C LYS A 34 -0.87 -16.74 -5.33
N LEU A 35 0.15 -15.95 -5.65
CA LEU A 35 0.88 -16.08 -6.91
C LEU A 35 1.75 -17.34 -6.92
N ARG A 36 2.38 -17.70 -5.79
CA ARG A 36 3.09 -18.99 -5.64
C ARG A 36 2.16 -20.19 -5.82
N ALA A 37 0.89 -20.08 -5.43
CA ALA A 37 -0.09 -21.14 -5.68
C ALA A 37 -0.41 -21.35 -7.17
N THR A 38 -0.05 -20.38 -8.03
CA THR A 38 -0.25 -20.45 -9.49
C THR A 38 1.05 -20.80 -10.24
N ASP A 39 2.14 -21.01 -9.51
CA ASP A 39 3.44 -21.29 -10.10
C ASP A 39 3.45 -22.66 -10.80
N LYS A 40 3.81 -22.65 -12.09
CA LYS A 40 4.00 -23.84 -12.93
C LYS A 40 5.46 -24.01 -13.38
N SER A 41 6.39 -23.27 -12.78
CA SER A 41 7.81 -23.29 -13.15
C SER A 41 8.38 -24.69 -12.99
N THR A 42 9.06 -25.18 -14.02
CA THR A 42 9.73 -26.49 -14.02
C THR A 42 11.22 -26.37 -13.76
N THR A 43 11.80 -25.17 -13.93
CA THR A 43 13.23 -24.91 -13.72
C THR A 43 13.49 -23.84 -12.64
N ALA A 44 14.67 -23.90 -12.03
CA ALA A 44 15.08 -22.94 -11.00
C ALA A 44 15.24 -21.50 -11.53
N ALA A 45 15.64 -21.34 -12.80
CA ALA A 45 15.78 -20.05 -13.45
C ALA A 45 14.42 -19.36 -13.68
N GLU A 46 13.42 -20.11 -14.16
CA GLU A 46 12.06 -19.60 -14.34
C GLU A 46 11.44 -19.18 -13.00
N LYS A 47 11.66 -19.97 -11.96
CA LYS A 47 11.18 -19.66 -10.62
C LYS A 47 11.76 -18.35 -10.08
N ALA A 48 13.06 -18.12 -10.26
CA ALA A 48 13.71 -16.89 -9.80
C ALA A 48 13.17 -15.64 -10.53
N ASP A 49 12.96 -15.75 -11.85
CA ASP A 49 12.36 -14.67 -12.64
C ASP A 49 10.89 -14.42 -12.27
N TYR A 50 10.15 -15.49 -11.99
CA TYR A 50 8.75 -15.40 -11.54
C TYR A 50 8.65 -14.71 -10.18
N GLU A 51 9.48 -15.07 -9.21
CA GLU A 51 9.52 -14.42 -7.89
C GLU A 51 9.89 -12.93 -7.98
N ARG A 52 10.81 -12.57 -8.89
CA ARG A 52 11.18 -11.16 -9.12
C ARG A 52 10.01 -10.35 -9.67
N ARG A 53 9.24 -10.92 -10.61
CA ARG A 53 8.04 -10.28 -11.18
C ARG A 53 6.92 -10.15 -10.14
N ILE A 54 6.71 -11.16 -9.30
CA ILE A 54 5.77 -11.11 -8.17
C ILE A 54 6.10 -9.92 -7.26
N GLY A 55 7.36 -9.75 -6.89
CA GLY A 55 7.78 -8.65 -6.02
C GLY A 55 7.52 -7.26 -6.61
N LEU A 56 7.69 -7.08 -7.92
CA LEU A 56 7.38 -5.81 -8.60
C LEU A 56 5.87 -5.54 -8.65
N LEU A 57 5.08 -6.56 -8.98
CA LEU A 57 3.61 -6.47 -9.02
C LEU A 57 3.03 -6.09 -7.67
N GLN A 58 3.59 -6.63 -6.58
CA GLN A 58 3.19 -6.29 -5.21
C GLN A 58 3.48 -4.85 -4.84
N LYS A 59 4.70 -4.38 -5.13
CA LYS A 59 5.05 -2.98 -4.88
C LYS A 59 4.13 -2.05 -5.67
N GLY A 60 3.82 -2.38 -6.92
CA GLY A 60 2.87 -1.64 -7.75
C GLY A 60 1.46 -1.60 -7.16
N LEU A 61 0.91 -2.76 -6.79
CA LEU A 61 -0.40 -2.88 -6.14
C LEU A 61 -0.49 -2.09 -4.84
N PHE A 62 0.53 -2.21 -3.99
CA PHE A 62 0.60 -1.50 -2.72
C PHE A 62 0.62 0.02 -2.94
N VAL A 63 1.49 0.53 -3.82
CA VAL A 63 1.55 1.97 -4.14
C VAL A 63 0.21 2.45 -4.69
N MET A 64 -0.40 1.67 -5.59
CA MET A 64 -1.75 1.96 -6.11
C MET A 64 -2.78 2.05 -5.00
N THR A 65 -2.84 1.10 -4.07
CA THR A 65 -3.83 1.13 -2.98
C THR A 65 -3.55 2.25 -1.97
N VAL A 66 -2.29 2.48 -1.61
CA VAL A 66 -1.89 3.55 -0.69
C VAL A 66 -2.19 4.93 -1.26
N VAL A 67 -2.24 5.10 -2.58
CA VAL A 67 -2.67 6.35 -3.22
C VAL A 67 -4.18 6.38 -3.43
N ALA A 68 -4.77 5.27 -3.90
CA ALA A 68 -6.20 5.19 -4.21
C ALA A 68 -7.08 5.39 -2.97
N PHE A 69 -6.70 4.81 -1.82
CA PHE A 69 -7.51 4.93 -0.60
C PHE A 69 -7.59 6.36 -0.05
N PRO A 70 -6.49 7.14 0.08
CA PRO A 70 -6.56 8.55 0.44
C PRO A 70 -7.34 9.39 -0.56
N VAL A 71 -7.19 9.13 -1.87
CA VAL A 71 -7.95 9.85 -2.91
C VAL A 71 -9.45 9.59 -2.73
N VAL A 72 -9.86 8.33 -2.61
CA VAL A 72 -11.26 7.96 -2.37
C VAL A 72 -11.76 8.53 -1.04
N GLY A 73 -10.96 8.44 0.02
CA GLY A 73 -11.28 8.98 1.35
C GLY A 73 -11.42 10.51 1.36
N TYR A 74 -10.59 11.22 0.61
CA TYR A 74 -10.68 12.67 0.45
C TYR A 74 -11.97 13.08 -0.27
N PHE A 75 -12.30 12.40 -1.38
CA PHE A 75 -13.56 12.67 -2.09
C PHE A 75 -14.79 12.31 -1.24
N LEU A 76 -14.76 11.21 -0.50
CA LEU A 76 -15.82 10.85 0.45
C LEU A 76 -15.93 11.88 1.58
N GLY A 77 -14.80 12.33 2.14
CA GLY A 77 -14.77 13.34 3.18
C GLY A 77 -15.34 14.68 2.70
N LEU A 78 -14.99 15.11 1.49
CA LEU A 78 -15.60 16.28 0.85
C LEU A 78 -17.09 16.11 0.62
N ALA A 79 -17.53 14.93 0.16
CA ALA A 79 -18.95 14.66 -0.07
C ALA A 79 -19.73 14.70 1.25
N ILE A 80 -19.21 14.12 2.33
CA ILE A 80 -19.83 14.15 3.66
C ILE A 80 -19.81 15.55 4.27
N ALA A 81 -18.68 16.27 4.19
CA ALA A 81 -18.55 17.62 4.72
C ALA A 81 -19.45 18.62 3.97
N GLY A 82 -19.56 18.48 2.65
CA GLY A 82 -20.48 19.27 1.82
C GLY A 82 -21.95 18.90 2.01
N TRP A 83 -22.26 17.74 2.61
CA TRP A 83 -23.61 17.35 3.03
C TRP A 83 -23.97 17.87 4.43
N ALA A 84 -22.96 18.18 5.25
CA ALA A 84 -23.11 18.65 6.63
C ALA A 84 -23.06 20.18 6.79
N GLY A 85 -22.94 20.93 5.69
CA GLY A 85 -23.02 22.39 5.62
C GLY A 85 -24.22 22.85 4.81
#